data_AF-A0A920QAQ2-F1
#
_entry.id   AF-A0A920QAQ2-F1
#
_cell.length_a   1.000
_cell.length_b   1.000
_cell.length_c   1.000
_cell.angle_alpha   90.00
_cell.angle_beta   90.00
_cell.angle_gamma   90.00
#
_symmetry.space_group_name_H-M   'P 1'
#
loop_
_entity.id
_entity.type
_entity.pdbx_description
1 polymer ?
#
loop_
_entity_poly.entity_id
_entity_poly.type
_entity_poly.pdbx_seq_one_letter_code
_entity_poly.pdbx_strand_id
1 'polypeptide(L)'
;MFLSSFPGILEKFARQLELNEDGAHFFGSQPYYCDFSAYHHFSLATILQQDILNSFPSILGFMRAVENLPGVKEYLASRPRIADVGISPKLIIDGVAKPTGTKPS
;
A
#
# COMPACT_ATOMS: atom_id res chain seq x y z
N MET A 1 12.23 -4.69 -14.58
CA MET A 1 11.74 -5.56 -13.48
C MET A 1 11.07 -4.64 -12.46
N PHE A 2 9.87 -4.91 -11.96
CA PHE A 2 9.10 -3.95 -11.11
C PHE A 2 9.95 -3.28 -10.02
N LEU A 3 10.71 -4.07 -9.26
CA LEU A 3 11.57 -3.59 -8.18
C LEU A 3 12.68 -2.62 -8.62
N SER A 4 13.16 -2.73 -9.87
CA SER A 4 14.22 -1.85 -10.37
C SER A 4 13.72 -0.47 -10.75
N SER A 5 12.45 -0.34 -11.15
CA SER A 5 11.84 0.95 -11.53
C SER A 5 11.05 1.61 -10.40
N PHE A 6 10.67 0.84 -9.38
CA PHE A 6 9.78 1.31 -8.32
C PHE A 6 10.34 2.49 -7.51
N PRO A 7 11.64 2.55 -7.13
CA PRO A 7 12.19 3.70 -6.42
C PRO A 7 12.00 5.04 -7.16
N GLY A 8 12.26 5.07 -8.47
CA GLY A 8 12.06 6.28 -9.28
C GLY A 8 10.57 6.66 -9.47
N ILE A 9 9.66 5.72 -9.26
CA ILE A 9 8.21 6.02 -9.20
C ILE A 9 7.87 6.62 -7.84
N LEU A 10 8.39 6.04 -6.75
CA LEU A 10 8.20 6.56 -5.38
C LEU A 10 8.71 7.99 -5.25
N GLU A 11 9.85 8.34 -5.84
CA GLU A 11 10.37 9.72 -5.86
C GLU A 11 9.33 10.73 -6.40
N LYS A 12 8.58 10.36 -7.44
CA LYS A 12 7.56 11.24 -8.03
C LYS A 12 6.37 11.43 -7.10
N PHE A 13 5.93 10.36 -6.44
CA PHE A 13 4.84 10.42 -5.47
C PHE A 13 5.25 11.15 -4.19
N ALA A 14 6.45 10.88 -3.67
CA ALA A 14 7.02 11.58 -2.53
C ALA A 14 7.07 13.09 -2.78
N ARG A 15 7.61 13.50 -3.94
CA ARG A 15 7.63 14.91 -4.35
C ARG A 15 6.24 15.52 -4.40
N GLN A 16 5.24 14.80 -4.91
CA GLN A 16 3.87 15.30 -4.95
C GLN A 16 3.27 15.51 -3.55
N LEU A 17 3.54 14.59 -2.62
CA LEU A 17 3.11 14.71 -1.23
C LEU A 17 3.82 15.86 -0.50
N GLU A 18 5.10 16.07 -0.79
CA GLU A 18 5.92 17.13 -0.19
C GLU A 18 5.54 18.54 -0.66
N LEU A 19 4.98 18.66 -1.87
CA LEU A 19 4.46 19.94 -2.38
C LEU A 19 3.11 20.33 -1.74
N ASN A 20 2.48 19.42 -0.99
CA ASN A 20 1.19 19.67 -0.39
C ASN A 20 1.35 20.12 1.07
N GLU A 21 1.04 21.39 1.32
CA GLU A 21 1.11 21.96 2.67
C GLU A 21 -0.18 21.73 3.48
N ASP A 22 -1.28 21.38 2.81
CA ASP A 22 -2.63 21.35 3.39
C ASP A 22 -3.04 19.97 3.95
N GLY A 23 -2.17 18.97 3.90
CA GLY A 23 -2.43 17.67 4.51
C GLY A 23 -1.59 16.51 3.99
N ALA A 24 -1.89 15.33 4.49
CA ALA A 24 -1.10 14.11 4.26
C ALA A 24 -1.57 13.27 3.05
N HIS A 25 -2.55 13.75 2.26
CA HIS A 25 -3.07 13.09 1.07
C HIS A 25 -2.63 13.83 -0.21
N PHE A 26 -2.81 13.22 -1.39
CA PHE A 26 -2.34 13.83 -2.65
C PHE A 26 -3.02 15.17 -2.99
N PHE A 27 -4.25 15.39 -2.51
CA PHE A 27 -5.04 16.60 -2.78
C PHE A 27 -5.44 17.37 -1.51
N GLY A 28 -4.74 17.16 -0.40
CA GLY A 28 -4.82 18.00 0.80
C GLY A 28 -5.20 17.22 2.05
N SER A 29 -6.05 17.82 2.88
CA SER A 29 -6.48 17.23 4.15
C SER A 29 -7.43 16.05 3.98
N GLN A 30 -8.22 16.01 2.90
CA GLN A 30 -9.21 14.96 2.66
C GLN A 30 -8.70 13.89 1.68
N PRO A 31 -9.00 12.61 1.93
CA PRO A 31 -8.66 11.54 0.99
C PRO A 31 -9.60 11.56 -0.23
N TYR A 32 -9.03 11.26 -1.38
CA TYR A 32 -9.71 11.01 -2.64
C TYR A 32 -9.49 9.57 -3.10
N TYR A 33 -10.26 9.16 -4.12
CA TYR A 33 -10.20 7.80 -4.67
C TYR A 33 -8.77 7.36 -5.05
N CYS A 34 -7.94 8.30 -5.51
CA CYS A 34 -6.55 8.03 -5.91
C CYS A 34 -5.67 7.64 -4.72
N ASP A 35 -5.93 8.18 -3.52
CA ASP A 35 -5.17 7.87 -2.31
C ASP A 35 -5.33 6.38 -1.95
N PHE A 36 -6.55 5.86 -2.02
CA PHE A 36 -6.79 4.43 -1.77
C PHE A 36 -6.11 3.52 -2.81
N SER A 37 -6.08 3.94 -4.08
CA SER A 37 -5.38 3.20 -5.14
C SER A 37 -3.86 3.19 -4.92
N ALA A 38 -3.27 4.35 -4.62
CA ALA A 38 -1.84 4.46 -4.33
C ALA A 38 -1.47 3.67 -3.07
N TYR A 39 -2.24 3.82 -1.99
CA TYR A 39 -2.10 3.05 -0.75
C TYR A 39 -2.10 1.55 -1.02
N HIS A 40 -3.05 1.06 -1.83
CA HIS A 40 -3.13 -0.36 -2.17
C HIS A 40 -1.82 -0.85 -2.81
N HIS A 41 -1.31 -0.17 -3.82
CA HIS A 41 -0.07 -0.56 -4.49
C HIS A 41 1.16 -0.47 -3.58
N PHE A 42 1.26 0.58 -2.75
CA PHE A 42 2.35 0.72 -1.78
C PHE A 42 2.30 -0.39 -0.72
N SER A 43 1.09 -0.72 -0.22
CA SER A 43 0.91 -1.81 0.75
C SER A 43 1.26 -3.19 0.18
N LEU A 44 1.02 -3.42 -1.11
CA LEU A 44 1.46 -4.66 -1.77
C LEU A 44 2.97 -4.68 -1.96
N ALA A 45 3.59 -3.54 -2.26
CA ALA A 45 5.04 -3.44 -2.39
C ALA A 45 5.75 -3.78 -1.08
N THR A 46 5.21 -3.40 0.08
CA THR A 46 5.79 -3.75 1.39
C THR A 46 5.65 -5.24 1.72
N ILE A 47 4.67 -5.95 1.15
CA ILE A 47 4.58 -7.42 1.26
C ILE A 47 5.70 -8.08 0.45
N LEU A 48 6.06 -7.52 -0.70
CA LEU A 48 7.14 -8.04 -1.55
C LEU A 48 8.53 -7.72 -0.99
N GLN A 49 8.71 -6.50 -0.45
CA GLN A 49 9.95 -6.05 0.15
C GLN A 49 9.63 -5.05 1.29
N GLN A 50 9.86 -5.48 2.53
CA GLN A 50 9.37 -4.78 3.73
C GLN A 50 9.92 -3.36 3.89
N ASP A 51 11.17 -3.12 3.48
CA ASP A 51 11.88 -1.85 3.66
C ASP A 51 11.80 -0.91 2.45
N ILE A 52 11.04 -1.26 1.41
CA ILE A 52 11.04 -0.55 0.12
C ILE A 52 10.59 0.91 0.20
N LEU A 53 9.87 1.28 1.26
CA LEU A 53 9.37 2.65 1.49
C LEU A 53 10.22 3.45 2.49
N ASN A 54 11.23 2.85 3.14
CA ASN A 54 11.93 3.47 4.27
C ASN A 54 12.67 4.76 3.93
N SER A 55 13.10 4.91 2.67
CA SER A 55 13.75 6.13 2.18
C SER A 55 12.78 7.27 1.86
N PHE A 56 11.47 7.08 2.00
CA PHE A 56 10.42 8.03 1.59
C PHE A 56 9.51 8.40 2.77
N PRO A 57 9.95 9.30 3.68
CA PRO A 57 9.19 9.66 4.88
C PRO A 57 7.81 10.28 4.58
N SER A 58 7.68 11.03 3.48
CA SER A 58 6.40 11.59 3.00
C SER A 58 5.41 10.48 2.63
N ILE A 59 5.87 9.43 1.95
CA ILE A 59 5.05 8.26 1.63
C ILE A 59 4.67 7.49 2.90
N LEU A 60 5.58 7.31 3.86
CA LEU A 60 5.26 6.69 5.14
C LEU A 60 4.22 7.49 5.93
N GLY A 61 4.28 8.83 5.85
CA GLY A 61 3.27 9.72 6.42
C GLY A 61 1.91 9.53 5.77
N PHE A 62 1.88 9.50 4.44
CA PHE A 62 0.69 9.22 3.64
C PHE A 62 0.06 7.84 3.98
N MET A 63 0.87 6.78 4.04
CA MET A 63 0.40 5.44 4.41
C MET A 63 -0.29 5.45 5.78
N ARG A 64 0.34 6.09 6.77
CA ARG A 64 -0.23 6.24 8.12
C ARG A 64 -1.51 7.06 8.13
N ALA A 65 -1.61 8.10 7.29
CA ALA A 65 -2.83 8.91 7.20
C ALA A 65 -4.02 8.08 6.68
N VAL A 66 -3.82 7.33 5.60
CA VAL A 66 -4.85 6.45 5.03
C VAL A 66 -5.24 5.33 6.00
N GLU A 67 -4.27 4.70 6.67
CA GLU A 67 -4.52 3.62 7.64
C GLU A 67 -5.29 4.06 8.88
N ASN A 68 -5.21 5.34 9.25
CA ASN A 68 -5.92 5.90 10.40
C ASN A 68 -7.34 6.37 10.10
N LEU A 69 -7.77 6.36 8.83
CA LEU A 69 -9.18 6.62 8.49
C LEU A 69 -10.06 5.55 9.14
N PRO A 70 -11.16 5.88 9.86
CA PRO A 70 -11.93 4.92 10.65
C PRO A 70 -12.33 3.65 9.88
N GLY A 71 -12.94 3.81 8.70
CA GLY A 71 -13.36 2.67 7.88
C GLY A 71 -12.19 1.87 7.29
N VAL A 72 -11.06 2.51 7.00
CA VAL A 72 -9.85 1.80 6.53
C VAL A 72 -9.26 1.00 7.68
N LYS A 73 -9.11 1.60 8.86
CA LYS A 73 -8.58 0.94 10.05
C LYS A 73 -9.39 -0.30 10.41
N GLU A 74 -10.72 -0.18 10.42
CA GLU A 74 -11.64 -1.29 10.65
C GLU A 74 -11.47 -2.38 9.59
N TYR A 75 -11.46 -2.01 8.31
CA TYR A 75 -11.26 -2.96 7.22
C TYR A 75 -9.92 -3.69 7.30
N LEU A 76 -8.82 -2.99 7.58
CA LEU A 76 -7.48 -3.58 7.70
C LEU A 76 -7.38 -4.54 8.90
N ALA A 77 -8.09 -4.26 9.99
CA ALA A 77 -8.13 -5.14 11.16
C ALA A 77 -8.92 -6.43 10.91
N SER A 78 -9.95 -6.40 10.05
CA SER A 78 -10.80 -7.55 9.77
C SER A 78 -10.44 -8.30 8.48
N ARG A 79 -9.67 -7.70 7.56
CA ARG A 79 -9.44 -8.30 6.24
C ARG A 79 -8.62 -9.60 6.33
N PRO A 80 -8.88 -10.57 5.44
CA PRO A 80 -8.03 -11.75 5.30
C PRO A 80 -6.56 -11.39 5.06
N ARG A 81 -5.64 -12.13 5.68
CA ARG A 81 -4.21 -11.95 5.44
C ARG A 81 -3.82 -12.53 4.09
N ILE A 82 -2.91 -11.86 3.39
CA ILE A 82 -2.32 -12.35 2.15
C ILE A 82 -0.99 -13.06 2.50
N ALA A 83 -0.72 -14.20 1.88
CA ALA A 83 0.51 -14.97 2.03
C ALA A 83 1.06 -15.43 0.68
N ASP A 84 2.35 -15.78 0.64
CA ASP A 84 3.04 -16.37 -0.51
C ASP A 84 2.93 -15.56 -1.82
N VAL A 85 2.83 -14.23 -1.71
CA VAL A 85 2.78 -13.32 -2.87
C VAL A 85 4.07 -13.45 -3.67
N GLY A 86 3.95 -13.60 -5.00
CA GLY A 86 5.08 -13.82 -5.90
C GLY A 86 5.48 -15.29 -6.09
N ILE A 87 4.90 -16.23 -5.33
CA ILE A 87 5.12 -17.67 -5.47
C ILE A 87 3.79 -18.39 -5.74
N SER A 88 2.88 -18.36 -4.77
CA SER A 88 1.57 -19.02 -4.83
C SER A 88 0.60 -18.23 -3.95
N PRO A 89 0.10 -17.07 -4.43
CA PRO A 89 -0.67 -16.15 -3.61
C PRO A 89 -1.90 -16.82 -2.99
N LYS A 90 -2.06 -16.62 -1.68
CA LYS A 90 -3.13 -17.19 -0.87
C LYS A 90 -3.76 -16.13 0.02
N LEU A 91 -5.05 -16.31 0.30
CA LEU A 91 -5.76 -15.61 1.36
C LEU A 91 -5.93 -16.53 2.56
N ILE A 92 -5.56 -16.07 3.74
CA ILE A 92 -5.83 -16.76 5.00
C ILE A 92 -7.18 -16.28 5.52
N ILE A 93 -8.19 -17.14 5.42
CA ILE A 93 -9.56 -16.88 5.87
C ILE A 93 -9.84 -17.88 6.99
N ASP A 94 -10.14 -17.39 8.19
CA ASP A 94 -10.38 -18.21 9.39
C ASP A 94 -9.24 -19.21 9.67
N GLY A 95 -8.00 -18.79 9.45
CA GLY A 95 -6.79 -19.63 9.59
C GLY A 95 -6.57 -20.62 8.44
N VAL A 96 -7.47 -20.70 7.47
CA VAL A 96 -7.37 -21.61 6.31
C VAL A 96 -6.82 -20.85 5.09
N ALA A 97 -5.74 -21.37 4.51
CA ALA A 97 -5.18 -20.83 3.27
C ALA A 97 -6.05 -21.22 2.08
N LYS A 98 -6.58 -20.22 1.37
CA LYS A 98 -7.39 -20.37 0.15
C LYS A 98 -6.68 -19.75 -1.04
N PRO A 99 -6.69 -20.39 -2.22
CA PRO A 99 -6.05 -19.83 -3.42
C PRO A 99 -6.76 -18.54 -3.86
N THR A 100 -6.01 -17.59 -4.39
CA THR A 100 -6.55 -16.31 -4.92
C THR A 100 -7.21 -16.44 -6.30
N GLY A 101 -7.36 -17.65 -6.83
CA GLY A 101 -7.93 -17.89 -8.16
C GLY A 101 -6.99 -17.57 -9.34
N THR A 102 -5.80 -17.04 -9.06
CA THR A 102 -4.74 -16.87 -10.06
C THR A 102 -4.00 -18.19 -10.23
N LYS A 103 -4.10 -18.83 -11.39
CA LYS A 103 -3.10 -19.85 -11.77
C LYS A 103 -1.75 -19.13 -11.91
N PRO A 104 -0.66 -19.60 -11.29
CA PRO A 104 0.66 -19.03 -11.57
C PRO A 104 0.92 -19.15 -13.08
N SER A 105 1.28 -18.03 -13.71
CA SER A 105 1.73 -17.97 -15.11
C SER A 105 3.17 -18.39 -15.23
#